data_AF-A0A2M7APV1-F1
#
_entry.id   AF-A0A2M7APV1-F1
#
_cell.length_a   1.000
_cell.length_b   1.000
_cell.length_c   1.000
_cell.angle_alpha   90.00
_cell.angle_beta   90.00
_cell.angle_gamma   90.00
#
_symmetry.space_group_name_H-M   'P 1'
#
loop_
_entity.id
_entity.type
_entity.pdbx_description
1 polymer ?
#
loop_
_entity_poly.entity_id
_entity_poly.type
_entity_poly.pdbx_seq_one_letter_code
_entity_poly.pdbx_strand_id
1 'polypeptide(L)'
;GVRITPVIYGTLTVLLLYLLIQEAFKIRSVSLMSAFLLAVSPWHVQLTRASFESSFSLFWVLMAIWFLLKGLKKPKWLIFSMLPFGFSVYTYNSARVFTPLFLFATAIIFRKYFWEKRKWFLVSVALFTALMIPLVPFVLSGEAGARYKLVSITDEKGLVPRINERRGASTLPGILPRLIHNKVTYLSFYFAKNYLAHFTPDFLFIKGAGHRQHHVQGVGELYWFQSPFILLGLYYLLKKKDRNLKILLPWLLLVFIPAALTNDSIPNALRTVIAAPVYQIFTALGI
;
A
#
# COMPACT_ATOMS: atom_id res chain seq x y z
N GLY A 1 -9.03 3.17 29.25
CA GLY A 1 -7.78 2.78 28.59
C GLY A 1 -7.97 2.36 27.13
N VAL A 2 -8.39 3.27 26.24
CA VAL A 2 -8.56 2.98 24.79
C VAL A 2 -7.33 3.39 23.95
N ARG A 3 -6.45 4.24 24.51
CA ARG A 3 -5.26 4.78 23.82
C ARG A 3 -3.98 3.96 23.99
N ILE A 4 -3.97 2.94 24.85
CA ILE A 4 -2.78 2.11 25.10
C ILE A 4 -2.53 1.16 23.92
N THR A 5 -3.57 0.48 23.41
CA THR A 5 -3.45 -0.46 22.29
C THR A 5 -2.81 0.17 21.04
N PRO A 6 -3.20 1.39 20.61
CA PRO A 6 -2.55 2.12 19.53
C PRO A 6 -1.08 2.45 19.74
N VAL A 7 -0.71 2.85 20.96
CA VAL A 7 0.69 3.12 21.30
C VAL A 7 1.52 1.84 21.23
N ILE A 8 0.97 0.72 21.71
CA ILE A 8 1.64 -0.58 21.66
C ILE A 8 1.88 -1.00 20.21
N TYR A 9 0.86 -1.08 19.35
CA TYR A 9 1.09 -1.52 17.98
C TYR A 9 1.91 -0.52 17.18
N GLY A 10 1.77 0.79 17.40
CA GLY A 10 2.60 1.80 16.75
C GLY A 10 4.08 1.63 17.09
N THR A 11 4.40 1.40 18.37
CA THR A 11 5.77 1.15 18.82
C THR A 11 6.31 -0.18 18.28
N LEU A 12 5.49 -1.24 18.31
CA LEU A 12 5.88 -2.53 17.74
C LEU A 12 6.05 -2.47 16.22
N THR A 13 5.33 -1.59 15.51
CA THR A 13 5.50 -1.38 14.06
C THR A 13 6.90 -0.85 13.74
N VAL A 14 7.43 0.05 14.57
CA VAL A 14 8.83 0.53 14.48
C VAL A 14 9.82 -0.62 14.67
N LEU A 15 9.64 -1.43 15.72
CA LEU A 15 10.48 -2.60 15.97
C LEU A 15 10.40 -3.62 14.84
N LEU A 16 9.21 -3.88 14.31
CA LEU A 16 9.01 -4.79 13.19
C LEU A 16 9.70 -4.30 11.93
N LEU A 17 9.70 -2.98 11.65
CA LEU A 17 10.48 -2.43 10.55
C LEU A 17 11.97 -2.69 10.73
N TYR A 18 12.53 -2.46 11.92
CA TYR A 18 13.93 -2.81 12.22
C TYR A 18 14.21 -4.29 11.93
N LEU A 19 13.37 -5.20 12.43
CA LEU A 19 13.54 -6.65 12.26
C LEU A 19 13.41 -7.08 10.79
N LEU A 20 12.48 -6.49 10.05
CA LEU A 20 12.28 -6.73 8.62
C LEU A 20 13.53 -6.35 7.83
N ILE A 21 14.08 -5.16 8.09
CA ILE A 21 15.27 -4.65 7.37
C ILE A 21 16.52 -5.39 7.79
N GLN A 22 16.65 -5.78 9.05
CA GLN A 22 17.76 -6.60 9.49
C GLN A 22 17.72 -7.99 8.84
N GLU A 23 16.53 -8.56 8.63
CA GLU A 23 16.34 -9.84 7.92
C GLU A 23 16.66 -9.71 6.41
N ALA A 24 16.28 -8.58 5.80
CA ALA A 24 16.43 -8.31 4.37
C ALA A 24 17.86 -7.90 3.99
N PHE A 25 18.40 -6.86 4.62
CA PHE A 25 19.67 -6.22 4.26
C PHE A 25 20.85 -6.74 5.07
N LYS A 26 20.61 -7.19 6.31
CA LYS A 26 21.65 -7.48 7.31
C LYS A 26 22.62 -6.32 7.59
N ILE A 27 22.24 -5.10 7.24
CA ILE A 27 23.02 -3.89 7.49
C ILE A 27 22.39 -3.15 8.66
N ARG A 28 23.06 -3.17 9.82
CA ARG A 28 22.50 -2.62 11.07
C ARG A 28 22.18 -1.13 10.98
N SER A 29 23.00 -0.35 10.28
CA SER A 29 22.77 1.10 10.10
C SER A 29 21.47 1.38 9.35
N VAL A 30 21.22 0.70 8.23
CA VAL A 30 19.98 0.84 7.46
C VAL A 30 18.76 0.43 8.28
N SER A 31 18.86 -0.67 9.06
CA SER A 31 17.78 -1.13 9.95
C SER A 31 17.45 -0.10 11.03
N LEU A 32 18.47 0.45 11.70
CA LEU A 32 18.29 1.46 12.74
C LEU A 32 17.74 2.76 12.16
N MET A 33 18.29 3.22 11.04
CA MET A 33 17.86 4.46 10.38
C MET A 33 16.41 4.34 9.88
N SER A 34 16.03 3.22 9.25
CA SER A 34 14.65 2.99 8.79
C SER A 34 13.66 3.02 9.97
N ALA A 35 14.02 2.38 11.08
CA ALA A 35 13.19 2.35 12.28
C ALA A 35 13.10 3.73 12.95
N PHE A 36 14.22 4.44 13.08
CA PHE A 36 14.25 5.80 13.60
C PHE A 36 13.35 6.74 12.79
N LEU A 37 13.50 6.74 11.46
CA LEU A 37 12.70 7.58 10.58
C LEU A 37 11.20 7.24 10.65
N LEU A 38 10.83 5.97 10.79
CA LEU A 38 9.42 5.59 11.00
C LEU A 38 8.90 6.02 12.38
N ALA A 39 9.74 5.97 13.42
CA ALA A 39 9.38 6.37 14.77
C ALA A 39 9.03 7.86 14.87
N VAL A 40 9.70 8.70 14.06
CA VAL A 40 9.44 10.15 14.00
C VAL A 40 8.58 10.57 12.81
N SER A 41 8.16 9.65 11.94
CA SER A 41 7.41 9.99 10.72
C SER A 41 6.07 10.66 11.04
N PRO A 42 5.75 11.84 10.44
CA PRO A 42 4.48 12.51 10.68
C PRO A 42 3.30 11.64 10.22
N TRP A 43 3.45 10.92 9.10
CA TRP A 43 2.46 10.01 8.57
C TRP A 43 2.16 8.83 9.50
N HIS A 44 3.20 8.19 10.04
CA HIS A 44 3.05 7.05 10.94
C HIS A 44 2.55 7.44 12.33
N VAL A 45 3.14 8.49 12.93
CA VAL A 45 2.81 8.93 14.30
C VAL A 45 1.39 9.46 14.39
N GLN A 46 0.95 10.28 13.42
CA GLN A 46 -0.39 10.84 13.43
C GLN A 46 -1.45 9.73 13.40
N LEU A 47 -1.28 8.75 12.52
CA LEU A 47 -2.28 7.70 12.31
C LEU A 47 -2.32 6.68 13.45
N THR A 48 -1.17 6.33 14.02
CA THR A 48 -1.08 5.43 15.18
C THR A 48 -1.62 6.09 16.45
N ARG A 49 -1.32 7.36 16.71
CA ARG A 49 -1.85 8.07 17.90
C ARG A 49 -3.35 8.29 17.85
N ALA A 50 -3.90 8.51 16.65
CA ALA A 50 -5.33 8.65 16.44
C ALA A 50 -6.09 7.30 16.38
N SER A 51 -5.40 6.17 16.59
CA SER A 51 -6.00 4.84 16.68
C SER A 51 -6.68 4.35 15.41
N PHE A 52 -6.23 4.79 14.24
CA PHE A 52 -6.85 4.40 12.98
C PHE A 52 -6.57 2.94 12.64
N GLU A 53 -7.59 2.21 12.20
CA GLU A 53 -7.50 0.82 11.73
C GLU A 53 -6.43 0.60 10.65
N SER A 54 -6.18 1.59 9.80
CA SER A 54 -5.14 1.51 8.76
C SER A 54 -3.74 1.33 9.34
N SER A 55 -3.45 1.94 10.48
CA SER A 55 -2.17 1.80 11.17
C SER A 55 -2.03 0.43 11.85
N PHE A 56 -3.13 -0.15 12.33
CA PHE A 56 -3.12 -1.55 12.81
C PHE A 56 -2.99 -2.55 11.67
N SER A 57 -3.57 -2.27 10.50
CA SER A 57 -3.35 -3.05 9.29
C SER A 57 -1.89 -2.98 8.83
N LEU A 58 -1.24 -1.81 8.92
CA LEU A 58 0.19 -1.66 8.62
C LEU A 58 1.06 -2.55 9.51
N PHE A 59 0.78 -2.60 10.82
CA PHE A 59 1.46 -3.51 11.75
C PHE A 59 1.41 -4.96 11.26
N TRP A 60 0.21 -5.44 10.90
CA TRP A 60 0.03 -6.81 10.39
C TRP A 60 0.76 -7.03 9.05
N VAL A 61 0.72 -6.06 8.13
CA VAL A 61 1.46 -6.14 6.86
C VAL A 61 2.96 -6.25 7.09
N LEU A 62 3.56 -5.45 7.99
CA LEU A 62 4.99 -5.54 8.29
C LEU A 62 5.37 -6.88 8.89
N MET A 63 4.58 -7.38 9.85
CA MET A 63 4.80 -8.70 10.43
C MET A 63 4.73 -9.80 9.37
N ALA A 64 3.75 -9.70 8.47
CA ALA A 64 3.57 -10.66 7.39
C ALA A 64 4.74 -10.65 6.40
N ILE A 65 5.20 -9.47 5.99
CA ILE A 65 6.35 -9.33 5.08
C ILE A 65 7.64 -9.83 5.77
N TRP A 66 7.82 -9.56 7.06
CA TRP A 66 8.96 -10.09 7.82
C TRP A 66 8.96 -11.63 7.86
N PHE A 67 7.82 -12.26 8.16
CA PHE A 67 7.70 -13.72 8.11
C PHE A 67 7.86 -14.28 6.70
N LEU A 68 7.36 -13.60 5.68
CA LEU A 68 7.53 -13.97 4.28
C LEU A 68 9.03 -13.98 3.90
N LEU A 69 9.78 -12.96 4.30
CA LEU A 69 11.24 -12.89 4.09
C LEU A 69 11.98 -14.02 4.82
N LYS A 70 11.60 -14.34 6.06
CA LYS A 70 12.09 -15.55 6.74
C LYS A 70 11.73 -16.82 5.96
N GLY A 71 10.53 -16.85 5.37
CA GLY A 71 10.01 -17.90 4.50
C GLY A 71 10.90 -18.18 3.30
N LEU A 72 11.53 -17.16 2.72
CA LEU A 72 12.49 -17.32 1.61
C LEU A 72 13.78 -18.05 2.03
N LYS A 73 14.11 -18.09 3.32
CA LYS A 73 15.24 -18.84 3.87
C LYS A 73 14.82 -20.18 4.49
N LYS A 74 13.72 -20.16 5.25
CA LYS A 74 13.13 -21.31 5.96
C LYS A 74 11.66 -21.45 5.54
N PRO A 75 11.32 -22.36 4.62
CA PRO A 75 10.03 -22.33 3.91
C PRO A 75 8.80 -22.57 4.79
N LYS A 76 8.95 -23.15 5.99
CA LYS A 76 7.88 -23.23 7.01
C LYS A 76 7.30 -21.85 7.37
N TRP A 77 8.12 -20.81 7.34
CA TRP A 77 7.69 -19.44 7.65
C TRP A 77 6.74 -18.83 6.62
N LEU A 78 6.66 -19.39 5.41
CA LEU A 78 5.65 -18.98 4.43
C LEU A 78 4.23 -19.18 4.97
N ILE A 79 3.98 -20.31 5.65
CA ILE A 79 2.67 -20.60 6.25
C ILE A 79 2.36 -19.56 7.33
N PHE A 80 3.31 -19.31 8.23
CA PHE A 80 3.15 -18.34 9.31
C PHE A 80 2.92 -16.92 8.81
N SER A 81 3.42 -16.55 7.62
CA SER A 81 3.16 -15.23 7.03
C SER A 81 1.71 -15.03 6.58
N MET A 82 0.97 -16.10 6.30
CA MET A 82 -0.41 -16.00 5.80
C MET A 82 -1.40 -15.54 6.88
N LEU A 83 -1.15 -15.85 8.16
CA LEU A 83 -1.99 -15.41 9.28
C LEU A 83 -2.03 -13.87 9.42
N PRO A 84 -0.90 -13.16 9.58
CA PRO A 84 -0.91 -11.70 9.64
C PRO A 84 -1.34 -11.06 8.32
N PHE A 85 -1.06 -11.67 7.15
CA PHE A 85 -1.66 -11.19 5.89
C PHE A 85 -3.20 -11.29 5.93
N GLY A 86 -3.75 -12.39 6.42
CA GLY A 86 -5.19 -12.53 6.64
C GLY A 86 -5.73 -11.45 7.57
N PHE A 87 -5.12 -11.25 8.74
CA PHE A 87 -5.53 -10.20 9.68
C PHE A 87 -5.47 -8.80 9.08
N SER A 88 -4.48 -8.49 8.25
CA SER A 88 -4.39 -7.18 7.57
C SER A 88 -5.63 -6.88 6.72
N VAL A 89 -6.12 -7.88 5.97
CA VAL A 89 -7.30 -7.82 5.08
C VAL A 89 -8.58 -7.58 5.88
N TYR A 90 -8.72 -8.23 7.02
CA TYR A 90 -9.86 -8.01 7.92
C TYR A 90 -9.81 -6.66 8.62
N THR A 91 -8.61 -6.16 8.91
CA THR A 91 -8.42 -4.92 9.66
C THR A 91 -8.74 -3.67 8.84
N TYR A 92 -8.35 -3.62 7.56
CA TYR A 92 -8.54 -2.40 6.77
C TYR A 92 -8.74 -2.64 5.27
N ASN A 93 -9.60 -1.82 4.66
CA ASN A 93 -10.03 -1.99 3.28
C ASN A 93 -8.88 -1.92 2.26
N SER A 94 -7.90 -1.03 2.43
CA SER A 94 -6.77 -0.95 1.49
C SER A 94 -5.98 -2.25 1.42
N ALA A 95 -5.84 -2.97 2.55
CA ALA A 95 -5.15 -4.25 2.59
C ALA A 95 -5.89 -5.36 1.84
N ARG A 96 -7.23 -5.28 1.71
CA ARG A 96 -8.02 -6.26 0.93
C ARG A 96 -7.61 -6.32 -0.54
N VAL A 97 -7.17 -5.19 -1.08
CA VAL A 97 -6.69 -5.09 -2.47
C VAL A 97 -5.16 -5.19 -2.51
N PHE A 98 -4.44 -4.51 -1.62
CA PHE A 98 -2.98 -4.53 -1.60
C PHE A 98 -2.42 -5.94 -1.34
N THR A 99 -2.91 -6.66 -0.33
CA THR A 99 -2.33 -7.94 0.11
C THR A 99 -2.35 -9.01 -0.99
N PRO A 100 -3.48 -9.29 -1.67
CA PRO A 100 -3.50 -10.25 -2.77
C PRO A 100 -2.59 -9.84 -3.94
N LEU A 101 -2.58 -8.56 -4.32
CA LEU A 101 -1.71 -8.05 -5.38
C LEU A 101 -0.22 -8.18 -5.02
N PHE A 102 0.13 -7.86 -3.77
CA PHE A 102 1.49 -7.96 -3.26
C PHE A 102 1.97 -9.42 -3.20
N LEU A 103 1.12 -10.34 -2.72
CA LEU A 103 1.41 -11.77 -2.71
C LEU A 103 1.58 -12.32 -4.14
N PHE A 104 0.74 -11.90 -5.08
CA PHE A 104 0.85 -12.28 -6.49
C PHE A 104 2.15 -11.76 -7.12
N ALA A 105 2.48 -10.49 -6.92
CA ALA A 105 3.75 -9.91 -7.40
C ALA A 105 4.96 -10.64 -6.79
N THR A 106 4.91 -10.96 -5.50
CA THR A 106 5.93 -11.76 -4.81
C THR A 106 6.04 -13.17 -5.40
N ALA A 107 4.91 -13.83 -5.68
CA ALA A 107 4.89 -15.15 -6.30
C ALA A 107 5.58 -15.16 -7.66
N ILE A 108 5.40 -14.10 -8.46
CA ILE A 108 6.09 -13.91 -9.74
C ILE A 108 7.60 -13.69 -9.54
N ILE A 109 7.98 -12.75 -8.67
CA ILE A 109 9.39 -12.40 -8.39
C ILE A 109 10.18 -13.64 -7.91
N PHE A 110 9.58 -14.43 -7.03
CA PHE A 110 10.19 -15.61 -6.45
C PHE A 110 9.73 -16.93 -7.09
N ARG A 111 9.17 -16.90 -8.30
CA ARG A 111 8.61 -18.07 -9.00
C ARG A 111 9.49 -19.32 -8.98
N LYS A 112 10.80 -19.16 -9.26
CA LYS A 112 11.76 -20.27 -9.24
C LYS A 112 11.89 -20.91 -7.85
N TYR A 113 11.89 -20.08 -6.81
CA TYR A 113 12.00 -20.54 -5.42
C TYR A 113 10.72 -21.23 -4.97
N PHE A 114 9.55 -20.67 -5.28
CA PHE A 114 8.27 -21.28 -4.92
C PHE A 114 7.97 -22.56 -5.70
N TRP A 115 8.47 -22.69 -6.93
CA TRP A 115 8.44 -23.95 -7.67
C TRP A 115 9.24 -25.04 -6.96
N GLU A 116 10.47 -24.72 -6.54
CA GLU A 116 11.33 -25.65 -5.79
C GLU A 116 10.71 -26.01 -4.43
N LYS A 117 10.09 -25.06 -3.74
CA LYS A 117 9.44 -25.25 -2.43
C LYS A 117 7.92 -25.40 -2.53
N ARG A 118 7.42 -26.02 -3.62
CA ARG A 118 5.99 -26.09 -3.96
C ARG A 118 5.08 -26.58 -2.84
N LYS A 119 5.54 -27.55 -2.03
CA LYS A 119 4.77 -28.05 -0.87
C LYS A 119 4.39 -26.91 0.08
N TRP A 120 5.38 -26.12 0.50
CA TRP A 120 5.17 -25.03 1.45
C TRP A 120 4.39 -23.88 0.82
N PHE A 121 4.64 -23.59 -0.46
CA PHE A 121 3.88 -22.60 -1.22
C PHE A 121 2.40 -22.98 -1.32
N LEU A 122 2.07 -24.20 -1.73
CA LEU A 122 0.69 -24.67 -1.86
C LEU A 122 -0.05 -24.70 -0.52
N VAL A 123 0.61 -25.13 0.56
CA VAL A 123 0.01 -25.06 1.91
C VAL A 123 -0.25 -23.62 2.34
N SER A 124 0.65 -22.69 2.01
CA SER A 124 0.46 -21.26 2.30
C SER A 124 -0.71 -20.67 1.49
N VAL A 125 -0.80 -21.00 0.20
CA VAL A 125 -1.93 -20.60 -0.64
C VAL A 125 -3.24 -21.17 -0.11
N ALA A 126 -3.28 -22.46 0.24
CA ALA A 126 -4.46 -23.10 0.81
C ALA A 126 -4.88 -22.44 2.13
N LEU A 127 -3.93 -22.14 3.02
CA LEU A 127 -4.21 -21.44 4.28
C LEU A 127 -4.74 -20.03 4.03
N PHE A 128 -4.09 -19.25 3.15
CA PHE A 128 -4.55 -17.90 2.84
C PHE A 128 -5.96 -17.91 2.24
N THR A 129 -6.21 -18.80 1.27
CA THR A 129 -7.55 -18.99 0.69
C THR A 129 -8.56 -19.34 1.78
N ALA A 130 -8.25 -20.30 2.66
CA ALA A 130 -9.12 -20.68 3.77
C ALA A 130 -9.44 -19.50 4.70
N LEU A 131 -8.44 -18.66 5.01
CA LEU A 131 -8.64 -17.44 5.80
C LEU A 131 -9.51 -16.41 5.09
N MET A 132 -9.57 -16.40 3.76
CA MET A 132 -10.40 -15.47 2.98
C MET A 132 -11.84 -15.97 2.77
N ILE A 133 -12.12 -17.26 2.97
CA ILE A 133 -13.47 -17.84 2.80
C ILE A 133 -14.54 -17.09 3.60
N PRO A 134 -14.36 -16.75 4.89
CA PRO A 134 -15.37 -16.04 5.67
C PRO A 134 -15.70 -14.64 5.15
N LEU A 135 -14.84 -14.05 4.32
CA LEU A 135 -15.08 -12.76 3.70
C LEU A 135 -16.01 -12.87 2.47
N VAL A 136 -16.14 -14.05 1.87
CA VAL A 136 -16.94 -14.27 0.66
C VAL A 136 -18.42 -13.90 0.89
N PRO A 137 -19.10 -14.39 1.94
CA PRO A 137 -20.49 -13.98 2.21
C PRO A 137 -20.64 -12.47 2.40
N PHE A 138 -19.69 -11.80 3.06
CA PHE A 138 -19.71 -10.35 3.25
C PHE A 138 -19.53 -9.56 1.94
N VAL A 139 -18.72 -10.08 1.02
CA VAL A 139 -18.56 -9.48 -0.31
C VAL A 139 -19.82 -9.71 -1.16
N LEU A 140 -20.42 -10.90 -1.06
CA LEU A 140 -21.62 -11.29 -1.81
C LEU A 140 -22.92 -10.70 -1.25
N SER A 141 -22.99 -10.37 0.04
CA SER A 141 -24.18 -9.77 0.70
C SER A 141 -24.51 -8.37 0.19
N GLY A 142 -23.63 -7.77 -0.62
CA GLY A 142 -23.84 -6.46 -1.22
C GLY A 142 -23.50 -5.29 -0.30
N GLU A 143 -23.30 -5.49 1.01
CA GLU A 143 -22.88 -4.43 1.95
C GLU A 143 -21.50 -3.88 1.62
N ALA A 144 -20.53 -4.78 1.37
CA ALA A 144 -19.21 -4.40 0.90
C ALA A 144 -19.28 -3.66 -0.45
N GLY A 145 -20.15 -4.13 -1.34
CA GLY A 145 -20.42 -3.52 -2.64
C GLY A 145 -21.07 -2.14 -2.53
N ALA A 146 -21.99 -1.94 -1.59
CA ALA A 146 -22.65 -0.66 -1.36
C ALA A 146 -21.66 0.40 -0.87
N ARG A 147 -20.81 0.05 0.12
CA ARG A 147 -19.74 0.96 0.58
C ARG A 147 -18.72 1.25 -0.52
N TYR A 148 -18.34 0.25 -1.32
CA TYR A 148 -17.45 0.46 -2.46
C TYR A 148 -18.07 1.42 -3.48
N LYS A 149 -19.34 1.24 -3.84
CA LYS A 149 -20.06 2.10 -4.79
C LYS A 149 -20.11 3.57 -4.36
N LEU A 150 -20.16 3.86 -3.06
CA LEU A 150 -20.18 5.23 -2.55
C LEU A 150 -18.89 6.00 -2.84
N VAL A 151 -17.75 5.31 -2.85
CA VAL A 151 -16.44 5.94 -3.00
C VAL A 151 -15.76 5.62 -4.33
N SER A 152 -16.25 4.63 -5.08
CA SER A 152 -15.61 4.15 -6.30
C SER A 152 -15.72 5.15 -7.46
N ILE A 153 -14.67 5.20 -8.28
CA ILE A 153 -14.69 5.92 -9.56
C ILE A 153 -15.64 5.29 -10.59
N THR A 154 -16.04 4.02 -10.41
CA THR A 154 -16.86 3.25 -11.37
C THR A 154 -18.35 3.52 -11.30
N ASP A 155 -18.84 3.95 -10.14
CA ASP A 155 -20.26 4.06 -9.80
C ASP A 155 -20.65 5.50 -9.38
N GLU A 156 -19.82 6.48 -9.77
CA GLU A 156 -20.14 7.89 -9.60
C GLU A 156 -21.45 8.19 -10.36
N LYS A 157 -22.52 8.61 -9.66
CA LYS A 157 -23.83 8.91 -10.26
C LYS A 157 -23.76 9.88 -11.45
N GLY A 158 -22.74 10.74 -11.49
CA GLY A 158 -22.47 11.69 -12.57
C GLY A 158 -21.60 11.18 -13.73
N LEU A 159 -21.15 9.91 -13.71
CA LEU A 159 -20.23 9.35 -14.71
C LEU A 159 -20.78 9.44 -16.13
N VAL A 160 -21.96 8.86 -16.38
CA VAL A 160 -22.58 8.82 -17.71
C VAL A 160 -22.98 10.22 -18.19
N PRO A 161 -23.63 11.07 -17.37
CA PRO A 161 -23.90 12.46 -17.73
C PRO A 161 -22.65 13.24 -18.14
N ARG A 162 -21.56 13.18 -17.36
CA ARG A 162 -20.29 13.87 -17.69
C ARG A 162 -19.66 13.37 -18.98
N ILE A 163 -19.73 12.06 -19.24
CA ILE A 163 -19.22 11.49 -20.49
C ILE A 163 -20.03 12.04 -21.67
N ASN A 164 -21.36 12.07 -21.55
CA ASN A 164 -22.23 12.60 -22.62
C ASN A 164 -22.06 14.11 -22.81
N GLU A 165 -21.90 14.88 -21.73
CA GLU A 165 -21.58 16.30 -21.77
C GLU A 165 -20.26 16.56 -22.51
N ARG A 166 -19.18 15.84 -22.14
CA ARG A 166 -17.87 15.95 -22.82
C ARG A 166 -17.92 15.53 -24.28
N ARG A 167 -18.75 14.56 -24.64
CA ARG A 167 -18.99 14.20 -26.05
C ARG A 167 -19.67 15.33 -26.81
N GLY A 168 -20.72 15.92 -26.24
CA GLY A 168 -21.47 17.01 -26.86
C GLY A 168 -20.67 18.30 -26.99
N ALA A 169 -19.76 18.56 -26.05
CA ALA A 169 -18.85 19.71 -26.07
C ALA A 169 -17.59 19.49 -26.93
N SER A 170 -17.37 18.29 -27.46
CA SER A 170 -16.16 17.96 -28.22
C SER A 170 -16.22 18.55 -29.63
N THR A 171 -15.16 19.25 -30.04
CA THR A 171 -15.00 19.76 -31.42
C THR A 171 -14.37 18.73 -32.37
N LEU A 172 -14.13 17.51 -31.89
CA LEU A 172 -13.44 16.48 -32.66
C LEU A 172 -14.33 15.92 -33.77
N PRO A 173 -13.78 15.67 -34.97
CA PRO A 173 -14.57 15.21 -36.11
C PRO A 173 -15.00 13.73 -35.96
N GLY A 174 -16.21 13.44 -36.48
CA GLY A 174 -16.68 12.08 -36.72
C GLY A 174 -16.81 11.21 -35.46
N ILE A 175 -16.17 10.05 -35.47
CA ILE A 175 -16.29 9.04 -34.39
C ILE A 175 -15.37 9.33 -33.19
N LEU A 176 -14.45 10.29 -33.32
CA LEU A 176 -13.42 10.59 -32.31
C LEU A 176 -13.99 10.99 -30.94
N PRO A 177 -15.07 11.81 -30.81
CA PRO A 177 -15.68 12.07 -29.52
C PRO A 177 -16.14 10.80 -28.79
N ARG A 178 -16.67 9.80 -29.52
CA ARG A 178 -17.10 8.52 -28.92
C ARG A 178 -15.92 7.64 -28.52
N LEU A 179 -14.82 7.67 -29.29
CA LEU A 179 -13.59 6.94 -28.98
C LEU A 179 -12.83 7.57 -27.80
N ILE A 180 -12.81 8.89 -27.68
CA ILE A 180 -12.05 9.60 -26.64
C ILE A 180 -12.85 9.75 -25.35
N HIS A 181 -14.15 10.00 -25.44
CA HIS A 181 -15.02 10.13 -24.26
C HIS A 181 -15.85 8.87 -24.09
N ASN A 182 -15.28 7.86 -23.47
CA ASN A 182 -15.98 6.62 -23.12
C ASN A 182 -15.68 6.21 -21.68
N LYS A 183 -16.35 5.16 -21.20
CA LYS A 183 -16.20 4.70 -19.82
C LYS A 183 -14.76 4.28 -19.50
N VAL A 184 -14.09 3.59 -20.42
CA VAL A 184 -12.71 3.14 -20.24
C VAL A 184 -11.78 4.35 -20.15
N THR A 185 -11.84 5.28 -21.09
CA THR A 185 -10.95 6.46 -21.07
C THR A 185 -11.18 7.34 -19.85
N TYR A 186 -12.44 7.51 -19.43
CA TYR A 186 -12.75 8.22 -18.18
C TYR A 186 -12.12 7.49 -16.98
N LEU A 187 -12.40 6.20 -16.80
CA LEU A 187 -11.88 5.44 -15.66
C LEU A 187 -10.36 5.39 -15.64
N SER A 188 -9.72 5.15 -16.79
CA SER A 188 -8.26 5.16 -16.91
C SER A 188 -7.67 6.53 -16.58
N PHE A 189 -8.28 7.62 -17.05
CA PHE A 189 -7.82 8.98 -16.73
C PHE A 189 -7.94 9.28 -15.24
N TYR A 190 -9.11 9.02 -14.62
CA TYR A 190 -9.31 9.29 -13.19
C TYR A 190 -8.48 8.38 -12.31
N PHE A 191 -8.34 7.10 -12.66
CA PHE A 191 -7.42 6.19 -11.97
C PHE A 191 -5.98 6.70 -12.03
N ALA A 192 -5.48 7.07 -13.22
CA ALA A 192 -4.12 7.58 -13.38
C ALA A 192 -3.93 8.90 -12.63
N LYS A 193 -4.88 9.83 -12.72
CA LYS A 193 -4.88 11.09 -11.98
C LYS A 193 -4.81 10.83 -10.47
N ASN A 194 -5.68 9.96 -9.96
CA ASN A 194 -5.76 9.67 -8.53
C ASN A 194 -4.51 8.93 -8.05
N TYR A 195 -3.98 8.01 -8.84
CA TYR A 195 -2.73 7.31 -8.55
C TYR A 195 -1.55 8.28 -8.48
N LEU A 196 -1.35 9.10 -9.51
CA LEU A 196 -0.23 10.05 -9.61
C LEU A 196 -0.30 11.17 -8.58
N ALA A 197 -1.50 11.54 -8.11
CA ALA A 197 -1.66 12.53 -7.04
C ALA A 197 -0.88 12.18 -5.76
N HIS A 198 -0.68 10.89 -5.48
CA HIS A 198 0.07 10.40 -4.31
C HIS A 198 1.60 10.47 -4.47
N PHE A 199 2.10 10.86 -5.64
CA PHE A 199 3.54 11.03 -5.90
C PHE A 199 3.93 12.51 -6.04
N THR A 200 2.98 13.43 -5.83
CA THR A 200 3.25 14.86 -5.92
C THR A 200 4.09 15.34 -4.72
N PRO A 201 5.00 16.31 -4.91
CA PRO A 201 5.72 16.93 -3.79
C PRO A 201 4.78 17.58 -2.76
N ASP A 202 3.64 18.11 -3.22
CA ASP A 202 2.62 18.68 -2.35
C ASP A 202 2.10 17.64 -1.34
N PHE A 203 1.79 16.43 -1.79
CA PHE A 203 1.37 15.35 -0.90
C PHE A 203 2.54 14.81 -0.06
N LEU A 204 3.65 14.46 -0.69
CA LEU A 204 4.73 13.74 -0.01
C LEU A 204 5.53 14.62 0.96
N PHE A 205 5.77 15.90 0.64
CA PHE A 205 6.81 16.69 1.34
C PHE A 205 6.35 18.06 1.84
N ILE A 206 5.30 18.65 1.28
CA ILE A 206 4.94 20.06 1.55
C ILE A 206 3.67 20.20 2.41
N LYS A 207 2.51 19.74 1.91
CA LYS A 207 1.19 20.00 2.51
C LYS A 207 0.54 18.76 3.12
N GLY A 208 0.81 17.57 2.59
CA GLY A 208 0.17 16.31 3.00
C GLY A 208 -1.16 16.07 2.28
N ALA A 209 -1.96 15.13 2.80
CA ALA A 209 -3.33 14.89 2.31
C ALA A 209 -4.24 16.13 2.45
N GLY A 210 -5.41 16.13 1.81
CA GLY A 210 -6.40 17.23 2.01
C GLY A 210 -7.25 17.08 3.29
N HIS A 211 -7.25 15.88 3.89
CA HIS A 211 -8.14 15.52 4.98
C HIS A 211 -7.55 15.81 6.36
N ARG A 212 -8.04 16.85 7.02
CA ARG A 212 -7.43 17.40 8.24
C ARG A 212 -7.25 16.43 9.40
N GLN A 213 -8.07 15.38 9.47
CA GLN A 213 -8.02 14.37 10.53
C GLN A 213 -6.96 13.28 10.29
N HIS A 214 -6.44 13.16 9.06
CA HIS A 214 -5.58 12.04 8.65
C HIS A 214 -4.10 12.42 8.46
N HIS A 215 -3.73 13.70 8.63
CA HIS A 215 -2.34 14.17 8.56
C HIS A 215 -2.17 15.47 9.37
N VAL A 216 -0.91 15.84 9.63
CA VAL A 216 -0.56 17.11 10.29
C VAL A 216 -0.65 18.25 9.26
N GLN A 217 -1.39 19.32 9.58
CA GLN A 217 -1.56 20.45 8.66
C GLN A 217 -0.23 21.19 8.44
N GLY A 218 0.07 21.52 7.19
CA GLY A 218 1.28 22.26 6.81
C GLY A 218 2.56 21.42 6.82
N VAL A 219 2.45 20.10 6.93
CA VAL A 219 3.57 19.15 6.85
C VAL A 219 3.21 18.05 5.85
N GLY A 220 4.15 17.70 4.96
CA GLY A 220 4.01 16.54 4.08
C GLY A 220 3.93 15.22 4.85
N GLU A 221 3.51 14.15 4.18
CA GLU A 221 3.53 12.80 4.78
C GLU A 221 4.95 12.32 5.12
N LEU A 222 5.95 12.90 4.46
CA LEU A 222 7.37 12.72 4.69
C LEU A 222 8.02 14.09 4.90
N TYR A 223 9.16 14.08 5.59
CA TYR A 223 9.97 15.28 5.71
C TYR A 223 10.62 15.64 4.37
N TRP A 224 10.65 16.93 4.04
CA TRP A 224 11.22 17.43 2.78
C TRP A 224 12.69 17.02 2.58
N PHE A 225 13.49 16.96 3.64
CA PHE A 225 14.90 16.57 3.57
C PHE A 225 15.08 15.10 3.14
N GLN A 226 14.05 14.26 3.24
CA GLN A 226 14.12 12.86 2.78
C GLN A 226 14.11 12.75 1.25
N SER A 227 13.64 13.78 0.54
CA SER A 227 13.49 13.74 -0.92
C SER A 227 14.77 13.34 -1.68
N PRO A 228 15.96 13.92 -1.46
CA PRO A 228 17.18 13.47 -2.15
C PRO A 228 17.55 12.03 -1.79
N PHE A 229 17.42 11.65 -0.51
CA PHE A 229 17.80 10.31 -0.05
C PHE A 229 16.86 9.23 -0.58
N ILE A 230 15.56 9.50 -0.74
CA ILE A 230 14.61 8.56 -1.36
C ILE A 230 15.03 8.27 -2.81
N LEU A 231 15.43 9.29 -3.57
CA LEU A 231 15.91 9.11 -4.95
C LEU A 231 17.22 8.31 -5.00
N LEU A 232 18.17 8.61 -4.10
CA LEU A 232 19.43 7.86 -3.98
C LEU A 232 19.19 6.41 -3.57
N GLY A 233 18.28 6.15 -2.63
CA GLY A 233 17.90 4.81 -2.19
C GLY A 233 17.23 4.00 -3.30
N LEU A 234 16.36 4.64 -4.11
CA LEU A 234 15.79 4.02 -5.30
C LEU A 234 16.86 3.68 -6.34
N TYR A 235 17.79 4.60 -6.61
CA TYR A 235 18.93 4.34 -7.48
C TYR A 235 19.78 3.16 -6.98
N TYR A 236 20.09 3.13 -5.68
CA TYR A 236 20.82 2.04 -5.05
C TYR A 236 20.09 0.70 -5.19
N LEU A 237 18.77 0.68 -4.97
CA LEU A 237 17.94 -0.51 -5.14
C LEU A 237 18.03 -1.06 -6.58
N LEU A 238 17.92 -0.19 -7.58
CA LEU A 238 17.96 -0.59 -8.99
C LEU A 238 19.35 -1.11 -9.40
N LYS A 239 20.42 -0.54 -8.80
CA LYS A 239 21.80 -0.98 -9.03
C LYS A 239 22.12 -2.30 -8.31
N LYS A 240 21.62 -2.47 -7.09
CA LYS A 240 21.85 -3.67 -6.27
C LYS A 240 20.92 -4.78 -6.70
N LYS A 241 21.45 -5.78 -7.41
CA LYS A 241 20.71 -6.97 -7.90
C LYS A 241 20.29 -7.95 -6.79
N ASP A 242 20.08 -7.48 -5.57
CA ASP A 242 19.64 -8.32 -4.44
C ASP A 242 18.18 -8.72 -4.63
N ARG A 243 17.94 -10.04 -4.61
CA ARG A 243 16.64 -10.64 -4.87
C ARG A 243 15.62 -10.28 -3.79
N ASN A 244 16.05 -10.11 -2.54
CA ASN A 244 15.15 -9.80 -1.43
C ASN A 244 14.59 -8.38 -1.53
N LEU A 245 15.35 -7.46 -2.13
CA LEU A 245 14.96 -6.05 -2.24
C LEU A 245 13.95 -5.79 -3.34
N LYS A 246 13.80 -6.75 -4.27
CA LYS A 246 12.83 -6.66 -5.37
C LYS A 246 11.38 -6.52 -4.90
N ILE A 247 11.07 -6.83 -3.63
CA ILE A 247 9.72 -6.65 -3.07
C ILE A 247 9.37 -5.18 -2.80
N LEU A 248 10.36 -4.30 -2.61
CA LEU A 248 10.12 -2.91 -2.21
C LEU A 248 9.42 -2.10 -3.31
N LEU A 249 9.76 -2.35 -4.57
CA LEU A 249 9.15 -1.64 -5.70
C LEU A 249 7.68 -2.03 -5.92
N PRO A 250 7.29 -3.32 -6.00
CA PRO A 250 5.89 -3.74 -5.98
C PRO A 250 5.16 -3.26 -4.74
N TRP A 251 5.81 -3.28 -3.56
CA TRP A 251 5.19 -2.75 -2.35
C TRP A 251 4.80 -1.28 -2.54
N LEU A 252 5.74 -0.42 -2.93
CA LEU A 252 5.46 1.00 -3.15
C LEU A 252 4.37 1.20 -4.20
N LEU A 253 4.48 0.55 -5.36
CA LEU A 253 3.58 0.80 -6.48
C LEU A 253 2.16 0.24 -6.25
N LEU A 254 2.04 -0.91 -5.59
CA LEU A 254 0.73 -1.55 -5.40
C LEU A 254 -0.08 -0.92 -4.27
N VAL A 255 0.54 -0.26 -3.29
CA VAL A 255 -0.16 0.39 -2.16
C VAL A 255 -1.13 1.48 -2.62
N PHE A 256 -0.85 2.16 -3.73
CA PHE A 256 -1.68 3.27 -4.21
C PHE A 256 -2.89 2.83 -5.04
N ILE A 257 -2.92 1.57 -5.51
CA ILE A 257 -4.02 1.02 -6.32
C ILE A 257 -5.38 1.10 -5.62
N PRO A 258 -5.53 0.66 -4.35
CA PRO A 258 -6.82 0.73 -3.65
C PRO A 258 -7.34 2.17 -3.52
N ALA A 259 -6.45 3.13 -3.27
CA ALA A 259 -6.82 4.55 -3.17
C ALA A 259 -7.20 5.13 -4.53
N ALA A 260 -6.47 4.77 -5.59
CA ALA A 260 -6.71 5.26 -6.96
C ALA A 260 -8.06 4.83 -7.54
N LEU A 261 -8.63 3.72 -7.05
CA LEU A 261 -9.99 3.26 -7.40
C LEU A 261 -11.11 4.07 -6.73
N THR A 262 -10.78 5.02 -5.86
CA THR A 262 -11.74 5.84 -5.14
C THR A 262 -11.67 7.32 -5.52
N ASN A 263 -12.78 8.04 -5.39
CA ASN A 263 -12.90 9.49 -5.57
C ASN A 263 -12.93 10.26 -4.25
N ASP A 264 -12.88 9.55 -3.12
CA ASP A 264 -12.95 10.16 -1.81
C ASP A 264 -11.55 10.58 -1.34
N SER A 265 -11.36 11.89 -1.16
CA SER A 265 -10.22 12.43 -0.41
C SER A 265 -8.85 12.07 -1.00
N ILE A 266 -8.68 12.30 -2.31
CA ILE A 266 -7.46 12.00 -3.05
C ILE A 266 -6.56 13.24 -3.15
N PRO A 267 -5.25 13.15 -2.84
CA PRO A 267 -4.53 11.99 -2.31
C PRO A 267 -4.86 11.71 -0.84
N ASN A 268 -4.74 10.44 -0.43
CA ASN A 268 -5.25 9.96 0.86
C ASN A 268 -4.17 9.33 1.74
N ALA A 269 -3.77 10.02 2.82
CA ALA A 269 -2.77 9.52 3.78
C ALA A 269 -3.21 8.22 4.47
N LEU A 270 -4.47 8.16 4.92
CA LEU A 270 -5.00 7.03 5.68
C LEU A 270 -4.97 5.73 4.86
N ARG A 271 -5.42 5.80 3.60
CA ARG A 271 -5.53 4.66 2.68
C ARG A 271 -4.19 4.16 2.16
N THR A 272 -3.14 4.98 2.26
CA THR A 272 -1.83 4.71 1.66
C THR A 272 -0.70 4.58 2.68
N VAL A 273 -1.01 4.59 3.99
CA VAL A 273 -0.03 4.44 5.09
C VAL A 273 0.86 3.19 4.99
N ILE A 274 0.39 2.16 4.29
CA ILE A 274 1.17 0.95 4.02
C ILE A 274 2.45 1.26 3.20
N ALA A 275 2.53 2.40 2.51
CA ALA A 275 3.71 2.87 1.79
C ALA A 275 4.75 3.53 2.71
N ALA A 276 4.35 4.04 3.89
CA ALA A 276 5.22 4.83 4.77
C ALA A 276 6.53 4.10 5.12
N PRO A 277 6.55 2.79 5.45
CA PRO A 277 7.79 2.07 5.70
C PRO A 277 8.72 2.01 4.49
N VAL A 278 8.19 1.87 3.27
CA VAL A 278 9.03 1.79 2.05
C VAL A 278 9.80 3.08 1.82
N TYR A 279 9.16 4.22 2.05
CA TYR A 279 9.86 5.51 1.99
C TYR A 279 10.97 5.61 3.03
N GLN A 280 10.74 5.16 4.27
CA GLN A 280 11.80 5.19 5.30
C GLN A 280 12.99 4.30 4.93
N ILE A 281 12.72 3.14 4.31
CA ILE A 281 13.75 2.23 3.84
C ILE A 281 14.57 2.88 2.71
N PHE A 282 13.92 3.54 1.76
CA PHE A 282 14.62 4.25 0.69
C PHE A 282 15.45 5.41 1.21
N THR A 283 14.91 6.23 2.12
CA THR A 283 15.69 7.27 2.80
C THR A 283 16.93 6.67 3.48
N ALA A 284 16.75 5.60 4.27
CA ALA A 284 17.84 4.95 5.00
C ALA A 284 18.91 4.28 4.10
N LEU A 285 18.56 3.92 2.87
CA LEU A 285 19.51 3.40 1.87
C LEU A 285 20.25 4.50 1.11
N GLY A 286 19.66 5.69 1.02
CA GLY A 286 20.27 6.85 0.39
C GLY A 286 21.24 7.61 1.30
N ILE A 287 21.15 7.39 2.62
CA ILE A 287 22.10 7.87 3.64
C ILE A 287 23.28 6.90 3.71
#